data_AF-A0A5R9GC90-F1
#
_entry.id   AF-A0A5R9GC90-F1
#
_cell.length_a   1.000
_cell.length_b   1.000
_cell.length_c   1.000
_cell.angle_alpha   90.00
_cell.angle_beta   90.00
_cell.angle_gamma   90.00
#
_symmetry.space_group_name_H-M   'P 1'
#
loop_
_entity.id
_entity.type
_entity.pdbx_description
1 polymer ?
#
loop_
_entity_poly.entity_id
_entity_poly.type
_entity_poly.pdbx_seq_one_letter_code
_entity_poly.pdbx_strand_id
1 'polypeptide(L)'
;MEREPNVEKLIASIQADEKRVALENLFNDDELIQHTIEEIQTKLAEYERHVVKALDDTIESMHLLYHGTLKTRFILVAACTYTLLARVDPEAFSNFQSGHIRTDRKRVTSTNTVLTFFTKYANGRSQRRIAMEKRDDSHEFDYLLQLIDELLPLLPKRMSNSFRELNEMVLKPIGEVFPNDLV
;
A
#
# COMPACT_ATOMS: atom_id res chain seq x y z
N MET A 1 47.92 9.30 -30.53
CA MET A 1 47.18 9.62 -29.28
C MET A 1 45.85 8.90 -29.35
N GLU A 2 45.83 7.67 -28.82
CA GLU A 2 44.58 6.93 -28.63
C GLU A 2 43.81 7.65 -27.52
N ARG A 3 42.62 8.16 -27.83
CA ARG A 3 41.73 8.70 -26.81
C ARG A 3 41.23 7.52 -26.00
N GLU A 4 41.65 7.42 -24.74
CA GLU A 4 41.04 6.50 -23.79
C GLU A 4 39.51 6.65 -23.89
N PRO A 5 38.75 5.56 -24.05
CA PRO A 5 37.30 5.64 -24.06
C PRO A 5 36.89 6.26 -22.72
N ASN A 6 36.11 7.34 -22.78
CA ASN A 6 35.69 8.06 -21.60
C ASN A 6 34.67 7.18 -20.83
N VAL A 7 35.19 6.28 -20.00
CA VAL A 7 34.44 5.29 -19.24
C VAL A 7 33.37 5.96 -18.38
N GLU A 8 33.63 7.17 -17.88
CA GLU A 8 32.66 7.96 -17.13
C GLU A 8 31.44 8.35 -17.97
N LYS A 9 31.64 8.73 -19.25
CA LYS A 9 30.52 8.99 -20.17
C LYS A 9 29.72 7.73 -20.49
N LEU A 10 30.40 6.58 -20.61
CA LEU A 10 29.73 5.31 -20.82
C LEU A 10 28.91 4.90 -19.60
N ILE A 11 29.47 5.02 -18.38
CA ILE A 11 28.76 4.75 -17.12
C ILE A 11 27.55 5.68 -16.97
N ALA A 12 27.71 6.98 -17.24
CA ALA A 12 26.60 7.94 -17.17
C ALA A 12 25.50 7.62 -18.19
N SER A 13 25.86 7.16 -19.39
CA SER A 13 24.91 6.69 -20.41
C SER A 13 24.16 5.46 -19.93
N ILE A 14 24.88 4.46 -19.39
CA ILE A 14 24.29 3.22 -18.86
C ILE A 14 23.33 3.56 -17.72
N GLN A 15 23.70 4.43 -16.78
CA GLN A 15 22.82 4.84 -15.67
C GLN A 15 21.59 5.64 -16.14
N ALA A 16 21.75 6.45 -17.18
CA ALA A 16 20.63 7.18 -17.78
C ALA A 16 19.65 6.24 -18.50
N ASP A 17 20.18 5.24 -19.19
CA ASP A 17 19.40 4.19 -19.85
C ASP A 17 18.72 3.29 -18.82
N GLU A 18 19.42 2.86 -17.76
CA GLU A 18 18.84 2.11 -16.64
C GLU A 18 17.71 2.89 -15.96
N LYS A 19 17.87 4.20 -15.72
CA LYS A 19 16.79 5.05 -15.21
C LYS A 19 15.62 5.15 -16.18
N ARG A 20 15.87 5.24 -17.49
CA ARG A 20 14.83 5.29 -18.52
C ARG A 20 14.06 3.97 -18.64
N VAL A 21 14.73 2.86 -18.43
CA VAL A 21 14.21 1.48 -18.57
C VAL A 21 13.69 0.93 -17.23
N ALA A 22 13.87 1.65 -16.12
CA ALA A 22 13.29 1.29 -14.83
C ALA A 22 11.78 1.07 -15.00
N LEU A 23 11.32 -0.14 -14.67
CA LEU A 23 9.96 -0.61 -14.94
C LEU A 23 8.88 0.32 -14.35
N GLU A 24 9.18 1.02 -13.27
CA GLU A 24 8.31 2.03 -12.65
C GLU A 24 8.04 3.27 -13.51
N ASN A 25 8.85 3.52 -14.55
CA ASN A 25 8.61 4.59 -15.53
C ASN A 25 7.78 4.12 -16.73
N LEU A 26 7.48 2.82 -16.82
CA LEU A 26 6.60 2.26 -17.86
C LEU A 26 5.11 2.43 -17.51
N PHE A 27 4.79 2.64 -16.24
CA PHE A 27 3.42 2.75 -15.74
C PHE A 27 3.22 4.09 -15.05
N ASN A 28 2.09 4.73 -15.31
CA ASN A 28 1.63 5.85 -14.49
C ASN A 28 1.03 5.36 -13.16
N ASP A 29 0.68 6.29 -12.26
CA ASP A 29 0.19 5.94 -10.92
C ASP A 29 -1.12 5.13 -10.96
N ASP A 30 -2.05 5.45 -11.87
CA ASP A 30 -3.31 4.72 -12.03
C ASP A 30 -3.05 3.28 -12.50
N GLU A 31 -2.20 3.10 -13.52
CA GLU A 31 -1.85 1.79 -14.08
C GLU A 31 -1.16 0.90 -13.03
N LEU A 32 -0.24 1.46 -12.26
CA LEU A 32 0.46 0.74 -11.22
C LEU A 32 -0.49 0.29 -10.10
N ILE A 33 -1.40 1.17 -9.68
CA ILE A 33 -2.44 0.85 -8.69
C ILE A 33 -3.35 -0.26 -9.24
N GLN A 34 -3.81 -0.13 -10.47
CA GLN A 34 -4.68 -1.12 -11.11
C GLN A 34 -4.01 -2.50 -11.15
N HIS A 35 -2.76 -2.58 -11.62
CA HIS A 35 -2.01 -3.83 -11.64
C HIS A 35 -1.79 -4.41 -10.23
N THR A 36 -1.56 -3.57 -9.22
CA THR A 36 -1.45 -4.04 -7.83
C THR A 36 -2.74 -4.74 -7.40
N ILE A 37 -3.88 -4.12 -7.66
CA ILE A 37 -5.19 -4.60 -7.18
C ILE A 37 -5.60 -5.86 -7.95
N GLU A 38 -5.35 -5.91 -9.26
CA GLU A 38 -5.56 -7.09 -10.09
C GLU A 38 -4.71 -8.28 -9.61
N GLU A 39 -3.44 -8.05 -9.27
CA GLU A 39 -2.56 -9.09 -8.73
C GLU A 39 -3.06 -9.59 -7.37
N ILE A 40 -3.44 -8.69 -6.45
CA ILE A 40 -4.05 -9.05 -5.17
C ILE A 40 -5.29 -9.92 -5.39
N GLN A 41 -6.20 -9.52 -6.28
CA GLN A 41 -7.42 -10.28 -6.56
C GLN A 41 -7.10 -11.66 -7.14
N THR A 42 -6.13 -11.73 -8.05
CA THR A 42 -5.68 -12.99 -8.65
C THR A 42 -5.14 -13.93 -7.59
N LYS A 43 -4.24 -13.46 -6.72
CA LYS A 43 -3.68 -14.26 -5.63
C LYS A 43 -4.71 -14.65 -4.59
N LEU A 44 -5.67 -13.78 -4.26
CA LEU A 44 -6.76 -14.13 -3.34
C LEU A 44 -7.67 -15.22 -3.92
N ALA A 45 -7.93 -15.20 -5.22
CA ALA A 45 -8.68 -16.25 -5.90
C ALA A 45 -7.90 -17.58 -5.95
N GLU A 46 -6.57 -17.53 -6.12
CA GLU A 46 -5.70 -18.72 -6.07
C GLU A 46 -5.62 -19.33 -4.67
N TYR A 47 -5.67 -18.51 -3.62
CA TYR A 47 -5.45 -18.89 -2.22
C TYR A 47 -6.68 -18.66 -1.34
N GLU A 48 -7.85 -19.20 -1.72
CA GLU A 48 -9.19 -18.94 -1.13
C GLU A 48 -9.26 -18.83 0.42
N ARG A 49 -8.40 -19.55 1.16
CA ARG A 49 -8.37 -19.55 2.64
C ARG A 49 -7.10 -18.99 3.26
N HIS A 50 -6.14 -18.54 2.46
CA HIS A 50 -4.81 -18.13 2.92
C HIS A 50 -4.50 -16.70 2.47
N VAL A 51 -5.25 -15.73 3.01
CA VAL A 51 -5.09 -14.30 2.66
C VAL A 51 -3.65 -13.82 2.86
N VAL A 52 -2.99 -14.23 3.95
CA VAL A 52 -1.61 -13.82 4.23
C VAL A 52 -0.67 -14.31 3.15
N LYS A 53 -0.82 -15.57 2.73
CA LYS A 53 -0.02 -16.14 1.65
C LYS A 53 -0.30 -15.43 0.32
N ALA A 54 -1.55 -15.11 0.02
CA ALA A 54 -1.90 -14.36 -1.18
C ALA A 54 -1.19 -13.00 -1.22
N LEU A 55 -1.13 -12.30 -0.09
CA LEU A 55 -0.48 -11.00 0.03
C LEU A 55 1.06 -11.12 -0.04
N ASP A 56 1.66 -12.13 0.60
CA ASP A 56 3.09 -12.42 0.47
C ASP A 56 3.47 -12.68 -0.99
N ASP A 57 2.73 -13.55 -1.67
CA ASP A 57 2.96 -13.88 -3.09
C ASP A 57 2.74 -12.64 -3.98
N THR A 58 1.77 -11.77 -3.65
CA THR A 58 1.58 -10.49 -4.36
C THR A 58 2.82 -9.60 -4.21
N ILE A 59 3.33 -9.43 -2.99
CA ILE A 59 4.51 -8.60 -2.71
C ILE A 59 5.73 -9.13 -3.46
N GLU A 60 5.94 -10.45 -3.43
CA GLU A 60 7.02 -11.11 -4.15
C GLU A 60 6.90 -10.92 -5.67
N SER A 61 5.71 -11.15 -6.22
CA SER A 61 5.42 -11.03 -7.66
C SER A 61 5.62 -9.59 -8.16
N MET A 62 5.23 -8.61 -7.34
CA MET A 62 5.33 -7.20 -7.68
C MET A 62 6.70 -6.61 -7.38
N HIS A 63 7.59 -7.25 -6.61
CA HIS A 63 8.84 -6.61 -6.14
C HIS A 63 9.70 -6.00 -7.28
N LEU A 64 9.72 -6.62 -8.47
CA LEU A 64 10.47 -6.12 -9.63
C LEU A 64 9.92 -4.80 -10.19
N LEU A 65 8.59 -4.61 -10.14
CA LEU A 65 7.93 -3.38 -10.59
C LEU A 65 8.12 -2.22 -9.59
N TYR A 66 8.45 -2.54 -8.33
CA TYR A 66 8.39 -1.60 -7.20
C TYR A 66 9.76 -1.20 -6.66
N HIS A 67 10.84 -1.70 -7.27
CA HIS A 67 12.19 -1.62 -6.72
C HIS A 67 12.85 -0.22 -6.73
N GLY A 68 12.22 0.83 -7.27
CA GLY A 68 12.92 2.10 -7.55
C GLY A 68 12.46 3.37 -6.82
N THR A 69 11.26 3.43 -6.23
CA THR A 69 10.81 4.65 -5.51
C THR A 69 10.03 4.43 -4.22
N LEU A 70 10.02 5.44 -3.34
CA LEU A 70 9.12 5.49 -2.17
C LEU A 70 7.64 5.44 -2.56
N LYS A 71 7.30 5.99 -3.73
CA LYS A 71 5.93 6.07 -4.25
C LYS A 71 5.39 4.70 -4.62
N THR A 72 6.16 3.93 -5.41
CA THR A 72 5.79 2.57 -5.80
C THR A 72 5.62 1.74 -4.53
N ARG A 73 6.63 1.71 -3.65
CA ARG A 73 6.56 0.95 -2.38
C ARG A 73 5.34 1.33 -1.53
N PHE A 74 5.01 2.62 -1.46
CA PHE A 74 3.79 3.07 -0.79
C PHE A 74 2.54 2.44 -1.41
N ILE A 75 2.39 2.46 -2.74
CA ILE A 75 1.22 1.88 -3.42
C ILE A 75 1.04 0.40 -3.05
N LEU A 76 2.10 -0.41 -3.16
CA LEU A 76 2.04 -1.86 -2.86
C LEU A 76 1.65 -2.11 -1.41
N VAL A 77 2.42 -1.53 -0.47
CA VAL A 77 2.21 -1.78 0.96
C VAL A 77 0.86 -1.23 1.42
N ALA A 78 0.45 -0.05 0.93
CA ALA A 78 -0.86 0.52 1.26
C ALA A 78 -1.99 -0.35 0.71
N ALA A 79 -1.89 -0.84 -0.52
CA ALA A 79 -2.91 -1.71 -1.11
C ALA A 79 -3.08 -2.99 -0.29
N CYS A 80 -1.98 -3.70 0.00
CA CYS A 80 -2.03 -4.91 0.83
C CYS A 80 -2.55 -4.62 2.25
N THR A 81 -2.13 -3.51 2.86
CA THR A 81 -2.60 -3.09 4.19
C THR A 81 -4.10 -2.84 4.19
N TYR A 82 -4.62 -2.13 3.19
CA TYR A 82 -6.03 -1.77 3.10
C TYR A 82 -6.91 -2.98 2.82
N THR A 83 -6.47 -3.88 1.93
CA THR A 83 -7.13 -5.16 1.68
C THR A 83 -7.23 -5.99 2.95
N LEU A 84 -6.15 -6.13 3.71
CA LEU A 84 -6.16 -6.93 4.92
C LEU A 84 -6.94 -6.26 6.06
N LEU A 85 -6.88 -4.93 6.17
CA LEU A 85 -7.68 -4.17 7.13
C LEU A 85 -9.18 -4.33 6.84
N ALA A 86 -9.59 -4.26 5.57
CA ALA A 86 -10.98 -4.47 5.15
C ALA A 86 -11.52 -5.84 5.54
N ARG A 87 -10.64 -6.85 5.59
CA ARG A 87 -10.99 -8.22 5.98
C ARG A 87 -11.00 -8.43 7.49
N VAL A 88 -9.92 -8.04 8.18
CA VAL A 88 -9.72 -8.33 9.61
C VAL A 88 -10.54 -7.40 10.49
N ASP A 89 -10.71 -6.13 10.09
CA ASP A 89 -11.42 -5.13 10.86
C ASP A 89 -12.26 -4.22 9.94
N PRO A 90 -13.36 -4.76 9.36
CA PRO A 90 -14.19 -4.05 8.38
C PRO A 90 -14.76 -2.74 8.94
N GLU A 91 -15.07 -2.68 10.23
CA GLU A 91 -15.55 -1.47 10.89
C GLU A 91 -14.47 -0.39 10.93
N ALA A 92 -13.23 -0.73 11.30
CA ALA A 92 -12.12 0.22 11.25
C ALA A 92 -11.81 0.66 9.82
N PHE A 93 -11.89 -0.25 8.85
CA PHE A 93 -11.72 0.07 7.43
C PHE A 93 -12.80 1.04 6.93
N SER A 94 -14.07 0.77 7.20
CA SER A 94 -15.19 1.62 6.79
C SER A 94 -15.09 3.03 7.37
N ASN A 95 -14.69 3.14 8.64
CA ASN A 95 -14.44 4.42 9.31
C ASN A 95 -13.27 5.18 8.68
N PHE A 96 -12.17 4.47 8.37
CA PHE A 96 -11.01 5.05 7.68
C PHE A 96 -11.40 5.56 6.30
N GLN A 97 -12.08 4.74 5.51
CA GLN A 97 -12.53 5.08 4.16
C GLN A 97 -13.46 6.29 4.16
N SER A 98 -14.44 6.33 5.06
CA SER A 98 -15.38 7.45 5.19
C SER A 98 -14.66 8.74 5.57
N GLY A 99 -13.66 8.68 6.44
CA GLY A 99 -12.87 9.84 6.86
C GLY A 99 -11.97 10.41 5.77
N HIS A 100 -11.56 9.57 4.81
CA HIS A 100 -10.53 9.90 3.82
C HIS A 100 -11.04 10.06 2.39
N ILE A 101 -12.25 9.56 2.08
CA ILE A 101 -12.91 9.73 0.78
C ILE A 101 -14.01 10.81 0.83
N ARG A 102 -14.68 11.03 1.98
CA ARG A 102 -15.88 11.90 2.04
C ARG A 102 -15.66 13.34 2.50
N THR A 103 -14.43 13.76 2.82
CA THR A 103 -14.24 15.17 3.22
C THR A 103 -14.31 16.10 2.01
N ASP A 104 -15.45 16.75 1.84
CA ASP A 104 -15.55 18.06 1.22
C ASP A 104 -14.34 18.90 1.65
N ARG A 105 -13.69 19.57 0.68
CA ARG A 105 -12.41 20.31 0.78
C ARG A 105 -12.31 21.35 1.91
N LYS A 106 -13.30 21.48 2.79
CA LYS A 106 -13.38 22.43 3.89
C LYS A 106 -12.97 21.77 5.21
N ARG A 107 -11.70 22.02 5.58
CA ARG A 107 -11.09 21.78 6.90
C ARG A 107 -10.89 20.31 7.28
N VAL A 108 -9.88 19.69 6.67
CA VAL A 108 -9.15 18.59 7.34
C VAL A 108 -8.47 19.21 8.57
N THR A 109 -9.03 18.99 9.76
CA THR A 109 -8.31 19.23 11.01
C THR A 109 -7.10 18.29 11.04
N SER A 110 -5.96 18.79 11.52
CA SER A 110 -4.65 18.09 11.52
C SER A 110 -4.63 16.73 12.23
N THR A 111 -5.74 16.33 12.86
CA THR A 111 -5.92 15.11 13.65
C THR A 111 -6.36 13.89 12.85
N ASN A 112 -6.83 14.02 11.60
CA ASN A 112 -7.33 12.89 10.79
C ASN A 112 -6.45 12.64 9.54
N THR A 113 -5.19 12.26 9.76
CA THR A 113 -4.28 11.84 8.67
C THR A 113 -4.19 10.32 8.59
N VAL A 114 -3.77 9.78 7.45
CA VAL A 114 -3.45 8.35 7.27
C VAL A 114 -2.47 7.89 8.36
N LEU A 115 -1.41 8.69 8.60
CA LEU A 115 -0.42 8.44 9.64
C LEU A 115 -1.05 8.37 11.03
N THR A 116 -1.90 9.33 11.38
CA THR A 116 -2.57 9.36 12.69
C THR A 116 -3.48 8.15 12.89
N PHE A 117 -4.20 7.74 11.84
CA PHE A 117 -5.06 6.56 11.89
C PHE A 117 -4.23 5.30 12.20
N PHE A 118 -3.22 4.99 11.38
CA PHE A 118 -2.43 3.77 11.55
C PHE A 118 -1.59 3.77 12.82
N THR A 119 -1.09 4.93 13.27
CA THR A 119 -0.40 5.05 14.56
C THR A 119 -1.35 4.70 15.72
N LYS A 120 -2.59 5.21 15.70
CA LYS A 120 -3.59 4.89 16.72
C LYS A 120 -4.03 3.43 16.64
N TYR A 121 -4.19 2.90 15.43
CA TYR A 121 -4.57 1.51 15.19
C TYR A 121 -3.53 0.56 15.79
N ALA A 122 -2.24 0.75 15.46
CA ALA A 122 -1.13 -0.04 15.99
C ALA A 122 -0.98 0.09 17.52
N ASN A 123 -1.15 1.29 18.08
CA ASN A 123 -1.10 1.50 19.53
C ASN A 123 -2.24 0.79 20.28
N GLY A 124 -3.38 0.55 19.62
CA GLY A 124 -4.51 -0.21 20.16
C GLY A 124 -4.35 -1.74 20.07
N ARG A 125 -3.19 -2.25 19.62
CA ARG A 125 -2.96 -3.68 19.30
C ARG A 125 -3.38 -4.66 20.39
N SER A 126 -3.12 -4.36 21.67
CA SER A 126 -3.42 -5.29 22.76
C SER A 126 -4.91 -5.53 22.94
N GLN A 127 -5.73 -4.48 22.81
CA GLN A 127 -7.19 -4.59 22.92
C GLN A 127 -7.78 -5.27 21.69
N ARG A 128 -7.28 -4.94 20.50
CA ARG A 128 -7.73 -5.55 19.24
C ARG A 128 -7.35 -7.02 19.14
N ARG A 129 -6.13 -7.41 19.55
CA ARG A 129 -5.70 -8.81 19.56
C ARG A 129 -6.64 -9.70 20.39
N ILE A 130 -7.05 -9.24 21.57
CA ILE A 130 -8.02 -9.98 22.41
C ILE A 130 -9.37 -10.15 21.70
N ALA A 131 -9.79 -9.18 20.88
CA ALA A 131 -11.00 -9.29 20.09
C ALA A 131 -10.83 -10.26 18.90
N MET A 132 -9.65 -10.29 18.28
CA MET A 132 -9.34 -11.14 17.12
C MET A 132 -9.07 -12.61 17.48
N GLU A 133 -8.45 -12.87 18.64
CA GLU A 133 -8.28 -14.23 19.17
C GLU A 133 -9.63 -14.94 19.37
N LYS A 134 -10.70 -14.20 19.63
CA LYS A 134 -12.07 -14.76 19.73
C LYS A 134 -12.66 -15.15 18.37
N ARG A 135 -12.09 -14.65 17.27
CA ARG A 135 -12.56 -14.87 15.89
C ARG A 135 -11.69 -15.85 15.10
N ASP A 136 -10.59 -16.34 15.70
CA ASP A 136 -9.56 -17.16 15.04
C ASP A 136 -8.73 -16.43 13.96
N ASP A 137 -8.84 -15.10 13.88
CA ASP A 137 -8.14 -14.26 12.89
C ASP A 137 -6.79 -13.73 13.40
N SER A 138 -6.26 -14.31 14.49
CA SER A 138 -5.07 -13.79 15.19
C SER A 138 -3.83 -13.70 14.30
N HIS A 139 -3.67 -14.65 13.37
CA HIS A 139 -2.58 -14.66 12.41
C HIS A 139 -2.72 -13.56 11.34
N GLU A 140 -3.93 -13.36 10.80
CA GLU A 140 -4.21 -12.28 9.84
C GLU A 140 -4.02 -10.90 10.49
N PHE A 141 -4.43 -10.75 11.75
CA PHE A 141 -4.22 -9.52 12.52
C PHE A 141 -2.73 -9.23 12.78
N ASP A 142 -1.94 -10.24 13.11
CA ASP A 142 -0.51 -10.08 13.34
C ASP A 142 0.22 -9.67 12.05
N TYR A 143 -0.17 -10.25 10.91
CA TYR A 143 0.36 -9.86 9.61
C TYR A 143 -0.08 -8.44 9.20
N LEU A 144 -1.32 -8.04 9.52
CA LEU A 144 -1.77 -6.65 9.36
C LEU A 144 -0.89 -5.66 10.14
N LEU A 145 -0.49 -6.00 11.37
CA LEU A 145 0.42 -5.15 12.13
C LEU A 145 1.80 -5.03 11.47
N GLN A 146 2.31 -6.10 10.86
CA GLN A 146 3.57 -6.07 10.11
C GLN A 146 3.49 -5.14 8.89
N LEU A 147 2.39 -5.24 8.12
CA LEU A 147 2.15 -4.35 6.98
C LEU A 147 2.01 -2.88 7.44
N ILE A 148 1.38 -2.63 8.58
CA ILE A 148 1.29 -1.28 9.16
C ILE A 148 2.68 -0.77 9.58
N ASP A 149 3.51 -1.61 10.20
CA ASP A 149 4.87 -1.24 10.59
C ASP A 149 5.73 -0.92 9.37
N GLU A 150 5.49 -1.58 8.22
CA GLU A 150 6.12 -1.23 6.95
C GLU A 150 5.54 0.03 6.29
N LEU A 151 4.24 0.27 6.44
CA LEU A 151 3.55 1.43 5.87
C LEU A 151 3.95 2.73 6.58
N LEU A 152 4.05 2.72 7.91
CA LEU A 152 4.28 3.92 8.72
C LEU A 152 5.49 4.76 8.28
N PRO A 153 6.68 4.18 7.98
CA PRO A 153 7.83 4.92 7.44
C PRO A 153 7.59 5.58 6.08
N LEU A 154 6.64 5.09 5.28
CA LEU A 154 6.32 5.59 3.94
C LEU A 154 5.35 6.79 3.99
N LEU A 155 4.66 6.99 5.12
CA LEU A 155 3.68 8.05 5.28
C LEU A 155 4.36 9.39 5.60
N PRO A 156 4.00 10.48 4.89
CA PRO A 156 4.57 11.79 5.16
C PRO A 156 4.04 12.34 6.49
N LYS A 157 4.92 12.98 7.28
CA LYS A 157 4.52 13.68 8.52
C LYS A 157 3.52 14.82 8.27
N ARG A 158 3.54 15.41 7.06
CA ARG A 158 2.60 16.42 6.60
C ARG A 158 1.97 15.95 5.29
N MET A 159 0.66 15.76 5.29
CA MET A 159 -0.09 15.35 4.09
C MET A 159 -0.08 16.48 3.06
N SER A 160 0.62 16.27 1.93
CA SER A 160 0.46 17.10 0.74
C SER A 160 -0.83 16.73 0.00
N ASN A 161 -1.30 17.59 -0.90
CA ASN A 161 -2.48 17.27 -1.73
C ASN A 161 -2.19 16.07 -2.64
N SER A 162 -1.02 16.03 -3.29
CA SER A 162 -0.64 14.92 -4.17
C SER A 162 -0.58 13.57 -3.45
N PHE A 163 -0.12 13.54 -2.20
CA PHE A 163 -0.12 12.30 -1.41
C PHE A 163 -1.53 11.91 -0.97
N ARG A 164 -2.40 12.89 -0.67
CA ARG A 164 -3.81 12.61 -0.38
C ARG A 164 -4.51 12.00 -1.58
N GLU A 165 -4.32 12.59 -2.76
CA GLU A 165 -4.85 12.08 -4.03
C GLU A 165 -4.36 10.66 -4.29
N LEU A 166 -3.06 10.41 -4.16
CA LEU A 166 -2.49 9.07 -4.31
C LEU A 166 -3.10 8.05 -3.31
N ASN A 167 -3.25 8.45 -2.05
CA ASN A 167 -3.89 7.59 -1.04
C ASN A 167 -5.36 7.29 -1.38
N GLU A 168 -6.11 8.29 -1.83
CA GLU A 168 -7.50 8.11 -2.27
C GLU A 168 -7.59 7.18 -3.49
N MET A 169 -6.65 7.31 -4.44
CA MET A 169 -6.55 6.44 -5.62
C MET A 169 -6.29 4.98 -5.25
N VAL A 170 -5.46 4.70 -4.23
CA VAL A 170 -5.25 3.34 -3.72
C VAL A 170 -6.47 2.83 -2.93
N LEU A 171 -7.03 3.67 -2.07
CA LEU A 171 -8.08 3.28 -1.12
C LEU A 171 -9.44 3.03 -1.78
N LYS A 172 -9.79 3.83 -2.79
CA LYS A 172 -11.12 3.79 -3.41
C LYS A 172 -11.43 2.44 -4.07
N PRO A 173 -10.59 1.89 -4.97
CA PRO A 173 -10.93 0.64 -5.65
C PRO A 173 -10.97 -0.54 -4.68
N ILE A 174 -10.17 -0.53 -3.60
CA ILE A 174 -10.22 -1.57 -2.56
C ILE A 174 -11.59 -1.59 -1.89
N GLY A 175 -12.16 -0.43 -1.54
CA GLY A 175 -13.50 -0.39 -0.97
C GLY A 175 -14.64 -0.70 -1.96
N GLU A 176 -14.39 -0.66 -3.27
CA GLU A 176 -15.32 -1.13 -4.30
C GLU A 176 -15.27 -2.66 -4.46
N VAL A 177 -14.07 -3.25 -4.32
CA VAL A 177 -13.82 -4.69 -4.45
C VAL A 177 -14.20 -5.47 -3.18
N PHE A 178 -13.99 -4.87 -2.01
CA PHE A 178 -14.27 -5.47 -0.70
C PHE A 178 -15.34 -4.63 0.02
N PRO A 179 -16.60 -4.63 -0.47
CA PRO A 179 -17.67 -3.88 0.18
C PRO A 179 -17.91 -4.43 1.59
N ASN A 180 -18.22 -3.53 2.52
CA ASN A 180 -18.45 -3.81 3.96
C ASN A 180 -19.65 -4.75 4.25
N ASP A 181 -20.22 -5.41 3.24
CA ASP A 181 -21.46 -6.18 3.32
C ASP A 181 -21.24 -7.67 3.70
N LEU A 182 -20.04 -8.03 4.17
CA LEU A 182 -19.77 -9.32 4.81
C LEU A 182 -19.75 -9.14 6.34
N VAL A 183 -20.92 -8.84 6.91
CA VAL A 183 -21.22 -9.01 8.35
C VAL A 183 -22.27 -10.10 8.50
#